data_AF-A0A556UC26-F1
#
_entry.id   AF-A0A556UC26-F1
#
_cell.length_a   1.000
_cell.length_b   1.000
_cell.length_c   1.000
_cell.angle_alpha   90.00
_cell.angle_beta   90.00
_cell.angle_gamma   90.00
#
_symmetry.space_group_name_H-M   'P 1'
#
loop_
_entity.id
_entity.type
_entity.pdbx_description
1 polymer ?
#
loop_
_entity_poly.entity_id
_entity_poly.type
_entity_poly.pdbx_seq_one_letter_code
_entity_poly.pdbx_strand_id
1 'polypeptide(L)'
;MKVTYFFLALAIITLIVILFKSENKFQFLKAAILFSIQIIFSTINFLIFFVISDLLMDNQIHIKLGNLFLLLAMFVVLSGILLFWGMLGAAKIFKFSATTLTLVEYYIQWSLIYVTVYQAIFSNIKKIKSITKFIEVGNFLNPDLIVVLVLPSFISAWIAVILYKKHIKVI
;
A
#
# COMPACT_ATOMS: atom_id res chain seq x y z
N MET A 1 16.08 8.24 27.25
CA MET A 1 15.78 7.42 26.05
C MET A 1 14.47 7.79 25.35
N LYS A 2 13.31 7.91 26.03
CA LYS A 2 12.03 8.30 25.38
C LYS A 2 12.08 9.69 24.69
N VAL A 3 12.74 10.67 25.31
CA VAL A 3 12.91 12.03 24.77
C VAL A 3 13.73 12.02 23.47
N THR A 4 14.73 11.15 23.38
CA THR A 4 15.60 11.01 22.21
C THR A 4 14.82 10.51 20.99
N TYR A 5 13.90 9.56 21.17
CA TYR A 5 13.02 9.08 20.10
C TYR A 5 12.03 10.14 19.61
N PHE A 6 11.50 10.95 20.53
CA PHE A 6 10.60 12.06 20.15
C PHE A 6 11.32 13.11 19.32
N PHE A 7 12.54 13.51 19.71
CA PHE A 7 13.37 14.43 18.92
C PHE A 7 13.73 13.85 17.55
N LEU A 8 14.05 12.56 17.48
CA LEU A 8 14.32 11.87 16.22
C LEU A 8 13.10 11.87 15.29
N ALA A 9 11.91 11.54 15.81
CA ALA A 9 10.68 11.58 15.05
C ALA A 9 10.37 12.99 14.53
N LEU A 10 10.54 14.01 15.38
CA LEU A 10 10.33 15.40 15.00
C LEU A 10 11.32 15.84 13.91
N ALA A 11 12.59 15.45 14.01
CA ALA A 11 13.61 15.72 13.02
C ALA A 11 13.33 15.03 11.66
N ILE A 12 12.80 13.81 11.69
CA ILE A 12 12.40 13.10 10.47
C ILE A 12 11.22 13.83 9.81
N ILE A 13 10.21 14.23 10.58
CA ILE A 13 9.05 14.97 10.07
C ILE A 13 9.47 16.30 9.45
N THR A 14 10.32 17.09 10.14
CA THR A 14 10.80 18.36 9.59
C THR A 14 11.64 18.16 8.34
N LEU A 15 12.49 17.13 8.30
CA LEU A 15 13.26 16.80 7.10
C LEU A 15 12.35 16.45 5.92
N ILE A 16 11.32 15.63 6.12
CA ILE A 16 10.30 15.32 5.10
C ILE A 16 9.64 16.61 4.60
N VAL A 17 9.27 17.52 5.50
CA VAL A 17 8.64 18.79 5.13
C VAL A 17 9.54 19.65 4.25
N ILE A 18 10.81 19.81 4.63
CA ILE A 18 11.80 20.56 3.85
C ILE A 18 11.99 19.92 2.47
N LEU A 19 12.06 18.58 2.42
CA LEU A 19 12.25 17.82 1.19
C LEU A 19 11.12 18.10 0.21
N PHE A 20 9.86 17.94 0.65
CA PHE A 20 8.68 18.22 -0.18
C PHE A 20 8.56 19.69 -0.59
N LYS A 21 9.08 20.63 0.20
CA LYS A 21 9.13 22.06 -0.16
C LYS A 21 10.18 22.40 -1.24
N SER A 22 11.24 21.59 -1.37
CA SER A 22 12.26 21.81 -2.40
C SER A 22 11.71 21.53 -3.81
N GLU A 23 11.59 22.53 -4.68
CA GLU A 23 11.04 22.30 -6.01
C GLU A 23 12.01 21.49 -6.89
N ASN A 24 11.48 20.48 -7.59
CA ASN A 24 12.16 19.61 -8.56
C ASN A 24 13.40 18.81 -8.10
N LYS A 25 13.80 18.90 -6.83
CA LYS A 25 14.89 18.07 -6.26
C LYS A 25 14.33 16.83 -5.58
N PHE A 26 15.09 15.74 -5.62
CA PHE A 26 14.81 14.47 -4.93
C PHE A 26 13.44 13.83 -5.24
N GLN A 27 12.99 13.96 -6.48
CA GLN A 27 11.71 13.42 -6.99
C GLN A 27 11.51 11.92 -6.65
N PHE A 28 12.57 11.10 -6.81
CA PHE A 28 12.56 9.67 -6.45
C PHE A 28 12.31 9.44 -4.96
N LEU A 29 13.04 10.15 -4.09
CA LEU A 29 12.90 10.00 -2.65
C LEU A 29 11.53 10.47 -2.15
N LYS A 30 11.01 11.57 -2.71
CA LYS A 30 9.64 12.03 -2.42
C LYS A 30 8.60 10.98 -2.81
N ALA A 31 8.76 10.39 -3.99
CA ALA A 31 7.87 9.33 -4.46
C ALA A 31 7.94 8.11 -3.54
N ALA A 32 9.14 7.69 -3.13
CA ALA A 32 9.33 6.57 -2.22
C ALA A 32 8.69 6.83 -0.84
N ILE A 33 8.86 8.04 -0.29
CA ILE A 33 8.23 8.45 0.98
C ILE A 33 6.70 8.48 0.84
N LEU A 34 6.19 9.12 -0.22
CA LEU A 34 4.75 9.23 -0.46
C LEU A 34 4.11 7.85 -0.62
N PHE A 35 4.75 6.97 -1.39
CA PHE A 35 4.34 5.59 -1.57
C PHE A 35 4.32 4.83 -0.24
N SER A 36 5.40 4.90 0.54
CA SER A 36 5.49 4.22 1.84
C SER A 36 4.39 4.66 2.80
N ILE A 37 4.12 5.97 2.84
CA ILE A 37 3.04 6.55 3.64
C ILE A 37 1.67 6.01 3.17
N GLN A 38 1.41 5.98 1.86
CA GLN A 38 0.16 5.45 1.31
C GLN A 38 -0.06 3.98 1.68
N ILE A 39 0.99 3.15 1.65
CA ILE A 39 0.88 1.75 2.05
C ILE A 39 0.55 1.63 3.54
N ILE A 40 1.22 2.38 4.41
CA ILE A 40 0.92 2.36 5.85
C ILE A 40 -0.53 2.76 6.13
N PHE A 41 -0.99 3.88 5.56
CA PHE A 41 -2.39 4.32 5.74
C PHE A 41 -3.39 3.33 5.14
N SER A 42 -3.05 2.74 3.99
CA SER A 42 -3.88 1.70 3.38
C SER A 42 -4.01 0.48 4.30
N THR A 43 -2.91 0.00 4.89
CA THR A 43 -2.95 -1.10 5.85
C THR A 43 -3.82 -0.76 7.06
N ILE A 44 -3.70 0.46 7.60
CA ILE A 44 -4.56 0.93 8.70
C ILE A 44 -6.04 0.93 8.29
N ASN A 45 -6.38 1.44 7.10
CA ASN A 45 -7.74 1.41 6.58
C ASN A 45 -8.28 -0.03 6.47
N PHE A 46 -7.49 -0.95 5.94
CA PHE A 46 -7.89 -2.36 5.85
C PHE A 46 -8.14 -2.97 7.23
N LEU A 47 -7.27 -2.73 8.21
CA LEU A 47 -7.47 -3.21 9.58
C LEU A 47 -8.78 -2.66 10.17
N ILE A 48 -9.06 -1.37 9.99
CA ILE A 48 -10.32 -0.76 10.44
C ILE A 48 -11.52 -1.42 9.75
N PHE A 49 -11.46 -1.64 8.44
CA PHE A 49 -12.55 -2.27 7.71
C PHE A 49 -12.77 -3.74 8.11
N PHE A 50 -11.71 -4.49 8.38
CA PHE A 50 -11.82 -5.85 8.90
C PHE A 50 -12.48 -5.86 10.28
N VAL A 51 -12.09 -4.97 11.20
CA VAL A 51 -12.73 -4.86 12.52
C VAL A 51 -14.20 -4.46 12.40
N ILE A 52 -14.53 -3.48 11.55
CA ILE A 52 -15.93 -3.09 11.32
C ILE A 52 -16.73 -4.26 10.76
N SER A 53 -16.18 -5.00 9.80
CA SER A 53 -16.86 -6.14 9.21
C SER A 53 -17.10 -7.25 10.23
N ASP A 54 -16.12 -7.53 11.09
CA ASP A 54 -16.26 -8.53 12.15
C ASP A 54 -17.39 -8.16 13.12
N LEU A 55 -17.42 -6.89 13.57
CA LEU A 55 -18.49 -6.37 14.43
C LEU A 55 -19.89 -6.41 13.80
N LEU A 56 -19.98 -6.25 12.47
CA LEU A 56 -21.25 -6.28 11.75
C LEU A 56 -21.74 -7.71 11.45
N MET A 57 -20.85 -8.71 11.48
CA MET A 57 -21.13 -10.09 11.07
C MET A 57 -21.55 -11.01 12.23
N ASP A 58 -21.98 -10.44 13.37
CA ASP A 58 -22.21 -11.04 14.70
C ASP A 58 -23.15 -12.28 14.78
N ASN A 59 -23.56 -12.92 13.67
CA ASN A 59 -24.26 -14.20 13.69
C ASN A 59 -24.32 -15.01 12.37
N GLN A 60 -23.49 -14.74 11.36
CA GLN A 60 -23.55 -15.48 10.08
C GLN A 60 -22.34 -16.39 9.87
N ILE A 61 -22.46 -17.65 10.32
CA ILE A 61 -21.41 -18.68 10.34
C ILE A 61 -21.00 -19.17 8.92
N HIS A 62 -21.68 -18.74 7.85
CA HIS A 62 -21.41 -19.23 6.49
C HIS A 62 -21.24 -18.09 5.47
N ILE A 63 -20.03 -17.55 5.41
CA ILE A 63 -19.65 -16.58 4.37
C ILE A 63 -19.14 -17.36 3.14
N LYS A 64 -19.87 -17.28 2.02
CA LYS A 64 -19.41 -17.85 0.75
C LYS A 64 -18.15 -17.13 0.28
N LEU A 65 -17.20 -17.89 -0.29
CA LEU A 65 -15.91 -17.37 -0.76
C LEU A 65 -16.05 -16.25 -1.81
N GLY A 66 -17.10 -16.29 -2.65
CA GLY A 66 -17.45 -15.20 -3.57
C GLY A 66 -17.84 -13.88 -2.88
N ASN A 67 -18.47 -13.95 -1.70
CA ASN A 67 -18.80 -12.75 -0.92
C ASN A 67 -17.55 -12.14 -0.29
N LEU A 68 -16.55 -12.95 0.09
CA LEU A 68 -15.27 -12.46 0.61
C LEU A 68 -14.47 -11.70 -0.45
N PHE A 69 -14.50 -12.17 -1.70
CA PHE A 69 -13.84 -11.46 -2.81
C PHE A 69 -14.49 -10.09 -3.07
N LEU A 70 -15.82 -10.04 -3.11
CA LEU A 70 -16.56 -8.78 -3.26
C LEU A 70 -16.31 -7.82 -2.09
N LEU A 71 -16.29 -8.33 -0.86
CA LEU A 71 -15.99 -7.55 0.34
C LEU A 71 -14.59 -6.94 0.26
N LEU A 72 -13.58 -7.73 -0.10
CA LEU A 72 -12.20 -7.26 -0.26
C LEU A 72 -12.11 -6.19 -1.38
N ALA A 73 -12.78 -6.40 -2.51
CA ALA A 73 -12.83 -5.41 -3.59
C ALA A 73 -13.46 -4.09 -3.12
N MET A 74 -14.52 -4.15 -2.31
CA MET A 74 -15.13 -2.97 -1.69
C MET A 74 -14.14 -2.24 -0.77
N PHE A 75 -13.40 -2.97 0.07
CA PHE A 75 -12.38 -2.39 0.93
C PHE A 75 -11.27 -1.69 0.15
N VAL A 76 -10.83 -2.28 -0.97
CA VAL A 76 -9.81 -1.69 -1.85
C VAL A 76 -10.28 -0.33 -2.38
N VAL A 77 -11.50 -0.27 -2.91
CA VAL A 77 -12.07 0.97 -3.47
C VAL A 77 -12.26 2.01 -2.38
N LEU A 78 -12.87 1.65 -1.24
CA LEU A 78 -13.08 2.57 -0.12
C LEU A 78 -11.77 3.10 0.45
N SER A 79 -10.77 2.23 0.66
CA SER A 79 -9.43 2.65 1.10
C SER A 79 -8.80 3.58 0.07
N GLY A 80 -8.95 3.30 -1.23
CA GLY A 80 -8.40 4.15 -2.30
C GLY A 80 -9.01 5.55 -2.29
N ILE A 81 -10.32 5.64 -2.05
CA ILE A 81 -11.01 6.91 -1.86
C ILE A 81 -10.48 7.62 -0.60
N LEU A 82 -10.44 6.95 0.56
CA LEU A 82 -9.93 7.58 1.79
C LEU A 82 -8.49 8.10 1.64
N LEU A 83 -7.62 7.34 0.99
CA LEU A 83 -6.25 7.76 0.68
C LEU A 83 -6.23 8.98 -0.24
N PHE A 84 -7.11 9.05 -1.25
CA PHE A 84 -7.25 10.23 -2.10
C PHE A 84 -7.64 11.47 -1.29
N TRP A 85 -8.59 11.35 -0.36
CA TRP A 85 -8.95 12.45 0.55
C TRP A 85 -7.78 12.85 1.45
N GLY A 86 -7.01 11.87 1.95
CA GLY A 86 -5.75 12.11 2.66
C GLY A 86 -4.74 12.89 1.81
N MET A 87 -4.59 12.55 0.53
CA MET A 87 -3.74 13.28 -0.41
C MET A 87 -4.22 14.71 -0.65
N LEU A 88 -5.53 14.95 -0.79
CA LEU A 88 -6.09 16.31 -0.87
C LEU A 88 -5.77 17.14 0.38
N GLY A 89 -5.88 16.54 1.57
CA GLY A 89 -5.49 17.17 2.82
C GLY A 89 -3.99 17.50 2.85
N ALA A 90 -3.15 16.53 2.51
CA ALA A 90 -1.71 16.69 2.45
C ALA A 90 -1.28 17.73 1.40
N ALA A 91 -2.03 17.86 0.30
CA ALA A 91 -1.76 18.81 -0.78
C ALA A 91 -1.82 20.29 -0.34
N LYS A 92 -2.53 20.58 0.75
CA LYS A 92 -2.54 21.93 1.36
C LYS A 92 -1.18 22.33 1.92
N ILE A 93 -0.36 21.35 2.31
CA ILE A 93 0.95 21.54 2.95
C ILE A 93 2.08 21.17 1.99
N PHE A 94 1.90 20.14 1.17
CA PHE A 94 2.89 19.60 0.24
C PHE A 94 2.42 19.73 -1.21
N LYS A 95 3.22 20.37 -2.07
CA LYS A 95 2.93 20.34 -3.51
C LYS A 95 3.46 19.05 -4.13
N PHE A 96 2.55 18.20 -4.60
CA PHE A 96 2.91 17.00 -5.35
C PHE A 96 3.12 17.35 -6.82
N SER A 97 4.33 17.13 -7.33
CA SER A 97 4.60 17.34 -8.76
C SER A 97 4.08 16.16 -9.59
N ALA A 98 3.74 16.41 -10.86
CA ALA A 98 3.34 15.37 -11.82
C ALA A 98 4.38 14.24 -11.94
N THR A 99 5.67 14.60 -11.92
CA THR A 99 6.78 13.65 -11.96
C THR A 99 6.81 12.76 -10.72
N THR A 100 6.59 13.32 -9.53
CA THR A 100 6.56 12.54 -8.27
C THR A 100 5.42 11.52 -8.30
N LEU A 101 4.23 11.91 -8.74
CA LEU A 101 3.07 11.02 -8.82
C LEU A 101 3.28 9.90 -9.84
N THR A 102 3.89 10.21 -10.98
CA THR A 102 4.22 9.22 -12.01
C THR A 102 5.29 8.23 -11.51
N LEU A 103 6.26 8.69 -10.73
CA LEU A 103 7.23 7.79 -10.08
C LEU A 103 6.56 6.86 -9.04
N VAL A 104 5.54 7.34 -8.31
CA VAL A 104 4.75 6.48 -7.41
C VAL A 104 4.02 5.39 -8.21
N GLU A 105 3.43 5.73 -9.36
CA GLU A 105 2.81 4.73 -10.24
C GLU A 105 3.83 3.67 -10.70
N TYR A 106 5.03 4.09 -11.09
CA TYR A 106 6.09 3.14 -11.44
C TYR A 106 6.50 2.26 -10.26
N TYR A 107 6.62 2.81 -9.05
CA TYR A 107 6.90 2.00 -7.86
C TYR A 107 5.81 0.96 -7.60
N ILE A 108 4.54 1.34 -7.74
CA ILE A 108 3.41 0.41 -7.62
C ILE A 108 3.51 -0.68 -8.69
N GLN A 109 3.68 -0.31 -9.96
CA GLN A 109 3.75 -1.26 -11.08
C GLN A 109 4.91 -2.25 -10.93
N TRP A 110 6.12 -1.77 -10.63
CA TRP A 110 7.29 -2.63 -10.42
C TRP A 110 7.11 -3.54 -9.20
N SER A 111 6.51 -3.06 -8.12
CA SER A 111 6.23 -3.88 -6.94
C SER A 111 5.21 -4.99 -7.25
N LEU A 112 4.16 -4.69 -8.01
CA LEU A 112 3.17 -5.66 -8.45
C LEU A 112 3.76 -6.73 -9.37
N ILE A 113 4.60 -6.33 -10.33
CA ILE A 113 5.33 -7.27 -11.18
C ILE A 113 6.22 -8.17 -10.33
N TYR A 114 6.97 -7.61 -9.38
CA TYR A 114 7.85 -8.39 -8.50
C TYR A 114 7.08 -9.42 -7.68
N VAL A 115 5.99 -9.01 -7.01
CA VAL A 115 5.16 -9.90 -6.19
C VAL A 115 4.53 -11.01 -7.02
N THR A 116 4.01 -10.70 -8.22
CA THR A 116 3.38 -11.71 -9.09
C THR A 116 4.38 -12.69 -9.68
N VAL A 117 5.55 -12.22 -10.12
CA VAL A 117 6.65 -13.10 -10.58
C VAL A 117 7.13 -14.00 -9.43
N TYR A 118 7.32 -13.43 -8.24
CA TYR A 118 7.69 -14.20 -7.05
C TYR A 118 6.65 -15.29 -6.74
N GLN A 119 5.36 -14.95 -6.75
CA GLN A 119 4.27 -15.92 -6.56
C GLN A 119 4.31 -17.04 -7.62
N ALA A 120 4.47 -16.68 -8.90
CA ALA A 120 4.50 -17.65 -9.99
C ALA A 120 5.67 -18.63 -9.87
N ILE A 121 6.87 -18.13 -9.56
CA ILE A 121 8.06 -18.96 -9.37
C ILE A 121 7.84 -19.95 -8.22
N PHE A 122 7.45 -19.46 -7.03
CA PHE A 122 7.27 -20.32 -5.86
C PHE A 122 6.10 -21.30 -6.00
N SER A 123 5.01 -20.90 -6.66
CA SER A 123 3.89 -21.80 -6.96
C SER A 123 4.33 -22.97 -7.84
N ASN A 124 5.23 -22.72 -8.80
CA ASN A 124 5.80 -23.77 -9.64
C ASN A 124 6.85 -24.62 -8.92
N ILE A 125 7.69 -24.03 -8.06
CA ILE A 125 8.66 -24.78 -7.23
C ILE A 125 7.94 -25.71 -6.24
N LYS A 126 6.83 -25.28 -5.62
CA LYS A 126 6.00 -26.13 -4.74
C LYS A 126 5.51 -27.40 -5.43
N LYS A 127 5.35 -27.41 -6.77
CA LYS A 127 4.96 -28.60 -7.54
C LYS A 127 6.09 -29.61 -7.71
N ILE A 128 7.35 -29.20 -7.53
CA ILE A 128 8.55 -30.05 -7.66
C ILE A 128 8.91 -30.58 -6.26
N LYS A 129 8.38 -31.76 -5.92
CA LYS A 129 8.53 -32.41 -4.59
C LYS A 129 9.97 -32.63 -4.12
N SER A 130 10.98 -32.59 -4.99
CA SER A 130 12.38 -32.82 -4.60
C SER A 130 13.08 -31.58 -4.03
N ILE A 131 12.58 -30.36 -4.32
CA ILE A 131 13.22 -29.10 -3.92
C ILE A 131 12.57 -28.52 -2.65
N THR A 132 11.33 -28.88 -2.35
CA THR A 132 10.56 -28.35 -1.20
C THR A 132 11.21 -28.64 0.16
N LYS A 133 12.03 -29.69 0.28
CA LYS A 133 12.80 -30.00 1.51
C LYS A 133 13.88 -28.97 1.85
N PHE A 134 14.36 -28.19 0.88
CA PHE A 134 15.41 -27.18 1.09
C PHE A 134 14.87 -25.74 1.20
N ILE A 135 13.57 -25.55 0.98
CA ILE A 135 12.91 -24.23 0.94
C ILE A 135 11.72 -24.25 1.91
N GLU A 136 11.95 -24.67 3.15
CA GLU A 136 11.06 -24.31 4.26
C GLU A 136 11.44 -22.92 4.77
N VAL A 137 11.18 -21.93 3.93
CA VAL A 137 11.23 -20.55 4.37
C VAL A 137 9.93 -20.31 5.14
N GLY A 138 10.04 -20.10 6.45
CA GLY A 138 8.91 -20.10 7.39
C GLY A 138 7.68 -19.28 6.93
N ASN A 139 6.52 -19.58 7.51
CA ASN A 139 5.17 -19.13 7.12
C ASN A 139 5.03 -17.63 6.74
N PHE A 140 5.92 -16.75 7.20
CA PHE A 140 6.01 -15.33 6.82
C PHE A 140 6.29 -15.07 5.34
N LEU A 141 6.93 -16.01 4.63
CA LEU A 141 7.27 -15.88 3.21
C LEU A 141 6.36 -16.70 2.29
N ASN A 142 5.19 -17.14 2.80
CA ASN A 142 4.20 -17.82 1.98
C ASN A 142 3.67 -16.84 0.91
N PRO A 143 3.92 -17.10 -0.39
CA PRO A 143 3.59 -16.14 -1.45
C PRO A 143 2.10 -15.81 -1.51
N ASP A 144 1.24 -16.76 -1.15
CA ASP A 144 -0.21 -16.58 -1.20
C ASP A 144 -0.69 -15.57 -0.13
N LEU A 145 -0.07 -15.56 1.06
CA LEU A 145 -0.37 -14.60 2.11
C LEU A 145 0.12 -13.19 1.76
N ILE A 146 1.33 -13.10 1.17
CA ILE A 146 1.90 -11.83 0.70
C ILE A 146 0.95 -11.20 -0.32
N VAL A 147 0.50 -11.97 -1.30
CA VAL A 147 -0.39 -11.53 -2.38
C VAL A 147 -1.71 -10.99 -1.83
N VAL A 148 -2.37 -11.72 -0.93
CA VAL A 148 -3.65 -11.29 -0.34
C VAL A 148 -3.51 -10.04 0.52
N LEU A 149 -2.37 -9.83 1.19
CA LEU A 149 -2.18 -8.69 2.09
C LEU A 149 -1.67 -7.45 1.35
N VAL A 150 -0.81 -7.65 0.35
CA VAL A 150 -0.05 -6.59 -0.30
C VAL A 150 -0.73 -6.07 -1.57
N LEU A 151 -1.34 -6.95 -2.38
CA LEU A 151 -2.03 -6.51 -3.61
C LEU A 151 -3.16 -5.51 -3.33
N PRO A 152 -4.05 -5.74 -2.35
CA PRO A 152 -5.15 -4.80 -2.10
C PRO A 152 -4.65 -3.41 -1.72
N SER A 153 -3.53 -3.35 -0.98
CA SER A 153 -2.90 -2.10 -0.58
C SER A 153 -2.28 -1.34 -1.75
N PHE A 154 -1.57 -2.04 -2.63
CA PHE A 154 -1.02 -1.42 -3.84
C PHE A 154 -2.09 -0.91 -4.79
N ILE A 155 -3.17 -1.66 -4.98
CA ILE A 155 -4.29 -1.23 -5.85
C ILE A 155 -4.99 -0.01 -5.23
N SER A 156 -5.20 -0.02 -3.92
CA SER A 156 -5.79 1.12 -3.19
C SER A 156 -4.94 2.39 -3.33
N ALA A 157 -3.63 2.28 -3.14
CA ALA A 157 -2.69 3.39 -3.34
C ALA A 157 -2.70 3.90 -4.79
N TRP A 158 -2.77 3.00 -5.76
CA TRP A 158 -2.86 3.36 -7.18
C TRP A 158 -4.15 4.14 -7.51
N ILE A 159 -5.30 3.68 -7.03
CA ILE A 159 -6.58 4.40 -7.17
C ILE A 159 -6.44 5.82 -6.63
N ALA A 160 -5.85 5.98 -5.46
CA ALA A 160 -5.67 7.30 -4.84
C ALA A 160 -4.82 8.24 -5.72
N VAL A 161 -3.69 7.73 -6.25
CA VAL A 161 -2.78 8.50 -7.11
C VAL A 161 -3.45 8.91 -8.42
N ILE A 162 -4.17 7.99 -9.06
CA ILE A 162 -4.89 8.27 -10.32
C ILE A 162 -6.00 9.31 -10.10
N LEU A 163 -6.81 9.16 -9.05
CA LEU A 163 -7.84 10.13 -8.70
C LEU A 163 -7.23 11.52 -8.42
N TYR A 164 -6.09 11.56 -7.75
CA TYR A 164 -5.36 12.81 -7.48
C TYR A 164 -4.83 13.44 -8.77
N LYS A 165 -4.20 12.68 -9.67
CA LYS A 165 -3.72 13.19 -10.97
C LYS A 165 -4.85 13.76 -11.82
N LYS A 166 -6.02 13.11 -11.82
CA LYS A 166 -7.23 13.60 -12.49
C LYS A 166 -7.72 14.92 -11.86
N HIS A 167 -7.69 15.03 -10.53
CA HIS A 167 -8.09 16.26 -9.84
C HIS A 167 -7.20 17.45 -10.20
N ILE A 168 -5.89 17.24 -10.34
CA ILE A 168 -4.93 18.29 -10.73
C ILE A 168 -4.79 18.47 -12.25
N LYS A 169 -5.64 17.80 -13.07
CA LYS A 169 -5.66 17.86 -14.54
C LYS A 169 -4.33 17.53 -15.22
N VAL A 170 -3.58 16.58 -14.66
CA VAL A 170 -2.30 16.11 -15.23
C VAL A 170 -2.50 14.93 -16.18
N ILE A 171 -3.68 14.31 -16.15
CA ILE A 171 -4.20 13.32 -17.11
C ILE A 171 -5.63 13.73 -17.45
#